data_AF-A0A484IBX2-F1
#
_entry.id   AF-A0A484IBX2-F1
#
_cell.length_a   1.000
_cell.length_b   1.000
_cell.length_c   1.000
_cell.angle_alpha   90.00
_cell.angle_beta   90.00
_cell.angle_gamma   90.00
#
_symmetry.space_group_name_H-M   'P 1'
#
loop_
_entity.id
_entity.type
_entity.pdbx_description
1 polymer ?
#
loop_
_entity_poly.entity_id
_entity_poly.type
_entity_poly.pdbx_seq_one_letter_code
_entity_poly.pdbx_strand_id
1 'polypeptide(L)'
;MDLITYRKLKESGYKKPNLTTVIHDPEMILGMYLESLSLPENELNILWNQQMFDFIVTNLRETFIRIEKLSRTKGIKFRIVVELSEDNKWFLKSITYCEVRQTDAVPENLQLIDTKIYLQPVIEPDGNGISKILWSNSVDLVNQKQNQFDKLWKTATPTQ
;
A
#
# COMPACT_ATOMS: atom_id res chain seq x y z
N MET A 1 -16.65 -7.31 4.75
CA MET A 1 -16.91 -7.94 3.43
C MET A 1 -17.17 -9.42 3.64
N ASP A 2 -18.17 -10.00 2.96
CA ASP A 2 -18.42 -11.46 3.03
C ASP A 2 -17.57 -12.25 2.01
N LEU A 3 -17.47 -13.56 2.21
CA LEU A 3 -16.65 -14.47 1.40
C LEU A 3 -17.09 -14.54 -0.07
N ILE A 4 -18.40 -14.40 -0.36
CA ILE A 4 -18.93 -14.46 -1.73
C ILE A 4 -18.48 -13.21 -2.50
N THR A 5 -18.62 -12.04 -1.87
CA THR A 5 -18.16 -10.77 -2.44
C THR A 5 -16.65 -10.78 -2.66
N TYR A 6 -15.88 -11.30 -1.69
CA TYR A 6 -14.43 -11.44 -1.83
C TYR A 6 -14.03 -12.32 -3.03
N ARG A 7 -14.66 -13.49 -3.19
CA ARG A 7 -14.40 -14.39 -4.32
C ARG A 7 -14.71 -13.73 -5.66
N LYS A 8 -15.86 -13.05 -5.77
CA LYS A 8 -16.24 -12.32 -7.00
C LYS A 8 -15.22 -11.24 -7.36
N LEU A 9 -14.72 -10.49 -6.36
CA LEU A 9 -13.64 -9.53 -6.59
C LEU A 9 -12.41 -10.22 -7.16
N LYS A 10 -11.92 -11.30 -6.54
CA LYS A 10 -10.75 -12.04 -7.01
C LYS A 10 -10.90 -12.59 -8.42
N GLU A 11 -12.03 -13.25 -8.71
CA GLU A 11 -12.33 -13.81 -10.03
C GLU A 11 -12.37 -12.75 -11.13
N SER A 12 -12.76 -11.52 -10.79
CA SER A 12 -12.78 -10.40 -11.73
C SER A 12 -11.42 -9.70 -11.91
N GLY A 13 -10.38 -10.14 -11.20
CA GLY A 13 -9.12 -9.39 -11.08
C GLY A 13 -9.32 -8.05 -10.39
N TYR A 14 -10.15 -8.03 -9.34
CA TYR A 14 -10.49 -6.87 -8.50
C TYR A 14 -11.23 -5.72 -9.21
N LYS A 15 -11.79 -5.99 -10.39
CA LYS A 15 -12.52 -5.01 -11.21
C LYS A 15 -14.01 -4.95 -10.89
N LYS A 16 -14.61 -6.05 -10.44
CA LYS A 16 -16.05 -6.18 -10.19
C LYS A 16 -16.35 -7.05 -8.95
N PRO A 17 -17.38 -6.72 -8.15
CA PRO A 17 -18.22 -5.55 -8.26
C PRO A 17 -17.46 -4.23 -7.97
N ASN A 18 -18.04 -3.11 -8.38
CA ASN A 18 -17.60 -1.81 -7.86
C ASN A 18 -18.04 -1.75 -6.38
N LEU A 19 -17.07 -1.59 -5.49
CA LEU A 19 -17.26 -1.73 -4.07
C LEU A 19 -16.33 -0.79 -3.30
N THR A 20 -16.87 -0.19 -2.25
CA THR A 20 -16.09 0.37 -1.14
C THR A 20 -16.52 -0.37 0.12
N THR A 21 -15.58 -0.98 0.83
CA THR A 21 -15.87 -1.80 2.01
C THR A 21 -14.76 -1.75 3.03
N VAL A 22 -15.11 -1.95 4.29
CA VAL A 22 -14.15 -2.27 5.35
C VAL A 22 -14.09 -3.79 5.55
N ILE A 23 -12.90 -4.29 5.80
CA ILE A 23 -12.60 -5.71 5.99
C ILE A 23 -12.00 -5.86 7.37
N HIS A 24 -12.57 -6.78 8.15
CA HIS A 24 -12.19 -7.06 9.54
C HIS A 24 -11.74 -8.51 9.75
N ASP A 25 -12.02 -9.39 8.79
CA ASP A 25 -11.63 -10.80 8.88
C ASP A 25 -10.11 -10.94 8.71
N PRO A 26 -9.37 -11.49 9.69
CA PRO A 26 -7.91 -11.50 9.65
C PRO A 26 -7.32 -12.24 8.45
N GLU A 27 -7.94 -13.35 8.01
CA GLU A 27 -7.48 -14.11 6.86
C GLU A 27 -7.69 -13.32 5.56
N MET A 28 -8.86 -12.68 5.40
CA MET A 28 -9.13 -11.81 4.26
C MET A 28 -8.24 -10.57 4.26
N ILE A 29 -7.95 -9.98 5.42
CA ILE A 29 -7.05 -8.82 5.55
C ILE A 29 -5.67 -9.17 5.02
N LEU A 30 -5.06 -10.24 5.56
CA LEU A 30 -3.72 -10.64 5.17
C LEU A 30 -3.67 -11.05 3.69
N GLY A 31 -4.65 -11.85 3.25
CA GLY A 31 -4.78 -12.27 1.86
C GLY A 31 -4.87 -11.08 0.91
N MET A 32 -5.78 -10.14 1.16
CA MET A 32 -5.94 -8.96 0.32
C MET A 32 -4.71 -8.07 0.32
N TYR A 33 -4.08 -7.84 1.48
CA TYR A 33 -2.89 -6.99 1.54
C TYR A 33 -1.75 -7.58 0.70
N LEU A 34 -1.43 -8.87 0.90
CA LEU A 34 -0.37 -9.53 0.14
C LEU A 34 -0.67 -9.64 -1.35
N GLU A 35 -1.91 -9.98 -1.71
CA GLU A 35 -2.34 -10.05 -3.11
C GLU A 35 -2.23 -8.68 -3.79
N SER A 36 -2.62 -7.61 -3.08
CA SER A 36 -2.60 -6.25 -3.61
C SER A 36 -1.20 -5.79 -4.05
N LEU A 37 -0.14 -6.29 -3.41
CA LEU A 37 1.25 -5.96 -3.76
C LEU A 37 1.67 -6.57 -5.11
N SER A 38 0.97 -7.60 -5.58
CA SER A 38 1.26 -8.29 -6.85
C SER A 38 0.37 -7.84 -8.02
N LEU A 39 -0.68 -7.07 -7.74
CA LEU A 39 -1.63 -6.55 -8.73
C LEU A 39 -1.09 -5.49 -9.70
N PRO A 40 -0.16 -4.59 -9.32
CA PRO A 40 0.21 -3.49 -10.21
C PRO A 40 0.73 -3.98 -11.56
N GLU A 41 0.25 -3.35 -12.62
CA GLU A 41 0.72 -3.54 -13.99
C GLU A 41 1.59 -2.37 -14.44
N ASN A 42 1.32 -1.15 -13.95
CA ASN A 42 1.97 0.09 -14.38
C ASN A 42 2.52 0.91 -13.22
N GLU A 43 1.73 1.08 -12.15
CA GLU A 43 2.07 1.96 -11.03
C GLU A 43 1.60 1.44 -9.68
N LEU A 44 2.48 1.57 -8.69
CA LEU A 44 2.21 1.34 -7.27
C LEU A 44 2.64 2.56 -6.47
N ASN A 45 1.69 3.23 -5.82
CA ASN A 45 1.94 4.40 -4.97
C ASN A 45 1.56 4.08 -3.53
N ILE A 46 2.46 4.32 -2.59
CA ILE A 46 2.27 3.94 -1.18
C ILE A 46 2.56 5.13 -0.25
N LEU A 47 1.72 5.30 0.77
CA LEU A 47 2.00 6.14 1.94
C LEU A 47 2.12 5.26 3.19
N TRP A 48 3.20 5.43 3.96
CA TRP A 48 3.38 4.77 5.25
C TRP A 48 3.70 5.78 6.33
N ASN A 49 2.88 5.79 7.38
CA ASN A 49 3.28 6.37 8.65
C ASN A 49 4.27 5.46 9.38
N GLN A 50 4.83 5.94 10.50
CA GLN A 50 5.83 5.20 11.27
C GLN A 50 5.32 3.81 11.72
N GLN A 51 4.08 3.70 12.19
CA GLN A 51 3.52 2.40 12.64
C GLN A 51 3.45 1.37 11.50
N MET A 52 3.02 1.80 10.31
CA MET A 52 2.97 0.95 9.14
C MET A 52 4.37 0.54 8.68
N PHE A 53 5.32 1.47 8.75
CA PHE A 53 6.71 1.19 8.45
C PHE A 53 7.28 0.10 9.37
N ASP A 54 7.09 0.24 10.68
CA ASP A 54 7.57 -0.72 11.69
C ASP A 54 6.94 -2.10 11.48
N PHE A 55 5.64 -2.13 11.18
CA PHE A 55 4.94 -3.37 10.83
C PHE A 55 5.56 -4.05 9.60
N ILE A 56 5.84 -3.29 8.54
CA ILE A 56 6.44 -3.83 7.31
C ILE A 56 7.84 -4.38 7.57
N VAL A 57 8.68 -3.63 8.26
CA VAL A 57 10.06 -4.06 8.55
C VAL A 57 10.10 -5.27 9.47
N THR A 58 9.21 -5.33 10.45
CA THR A 58 9.16 -6.45 11.41
C THR A 58 8.59 -7.72 10.77
N ASN A 59 7.50 -7.60 10.01
CA ASN A 59 6.70 -8.76 9.62
C ASN A 59 6.77 -9.11 8.13
N LEU A 60 7.03 -8.13 7.26
CA LEU A 60 6.88 -8.27 5.81
C LEU A 60 8.11 -7.83 5.00
N ARG A 61 9.26 -7.66 5.65
CA ARG A 61 10.51 -7.16 5.03
C ARG A 61 10.90 -7.96 3.80
N GLU A 62 11.00 -9.28 3.93
CA GLU A 62 11.42 -10.13 2.80
C GLU A 62 10.40 -10.11 1.66
N THR A 63 9.11 -10.11 2.00
CA THR A 63 8.03 -9.98 1.03
C THR A 63 8.18 -8.68 0.25
N PHE A 64 8.42 -7.56 0.94
CA PHE A 64 8.55 -6.27 0.29
C PHE A 64 9.79 -6.19 -0.62
N ILE A 65 10.93 -6.74 -0.20
CA ILE A 65 12.13 -6.84 -1.05
C ILE A 65 11.85 -7.67 -2.31
N ARG A 66 11.04 -8.74 -2.22
CA ARG A 66 10.65 -9.53 -3.40
C ARG A 66 9.73 -8.74 -4.32
N ILE A 67 8.79 -7.98 -3.77
CA ILE A 67 7.89 -7.11 -4.55
C ILE A 67 8.67 -6.01 -5.25
N GLU A 68 9.65 -5.38 -4.60
CA GLU A 68 10.52 -4.37 -5.21
C GLU A 68 11.26 -4.93 -6.43
N LYS A 69 11.85 -6.14 -6.31
CA LYS A 69 12.52 -6.81 -7.42
C LYS A 69 11.55 -7.18 -8.54
N LEU A 70 10.37 -7.68 -8.20
CA LEU A 70 9.34 -8.02 -9.19
C LEU A 70 8.88 -6.76 -9.95
N SER A 71 8.65 -5.66 -9.24
CA SER A 71 8.32 -4.36 -9.82
C SER A 71 9.39 -3.90 -10.79
N ARG A 72 10.67 -4.08 -10.45
CA ARG A 72 11.79 -3.80 -11.36
C ARG A 72 11.73 -4.63 -12.63
N THR A 73 11.49 -5.94 -12.51
CA THR A 73 11.42 -6.83 -13.69
C THR A 73 10.24 -6.51 -14.60
N LYS A 74 9.14 -6.00 -14.04
CA LYS A 74 7.93 -5.63 -14.77
C LYS A 74 7.93 -4.19 -15.28
N GLY A 75 8.89 -3.36 -14.84
CA GLY A 75 8.90 -1.93 -15.18
C GLY A 75 7.80 -1.13 -14.48
N ILE A 76 7.32 -1.59 -13.31
CA ILE A 76 6.28 -0.90 -12.54
C ILE A 76 6.87 0.35 -11.90
N LYS A 77 6.24 1.50 -12.13
CA LYS A 77 6.58 2.74 -11.43
C LYS A 77 6.20 2.61 -9.96
N PHE A 78 7.20 2.44 -9.10
CA PHE A 78 6.99 2.17 -7.68
C PHE A 78 7.41 3.38 -6.84
N ARG A 79 6.44 4.07 -6.23
CA ARG A 79 6.63 5.29 -5.43
C ARG A 79 6.18 5.07 -3.99
N ILE A 80 7.00 5.48 -3.03
CA ILE A 80 6.70 5.39 -1.60
C ILE A 80 6.95 6.75 -0.95
N VAL A 81 6.00 7.23 -0.14
CA VAL A 81 6.24 8.33 0.80
C VAL A 81 6.16 7.78 2.22
N VAL A 82 7.15 8.11 3.03
CA VAL A 82 7.25 7.63 4.42
C VAL A 82 7.50 8.77 5.40
N GLU A 83 7.11 8.57 6.65
CA GLU A 83 7.67 9.34 7.77
C GLU A 83 9.09 8.84 8.04
N LEU A 84 10.13 9.68 7.87
CA LEU A 84 11.51 9.25 8.10
C LEU A 84 11.88 9.36 9.59
N SER A 85 12.51 8.33 10.11
CA SER A 85 13.15 8.28 11.43
C SER A 85 14.56 7.70 11.31
N GLU A 86 15.43 7.91 12.29
CA GLU A 86 16.77 7.30 12.26
C GLU A 86 16.70 5.76 12.20
N ASP A 87 15.65 5.18 12.80
CA ASP A 87 15.44 3.74 12.90
C ASP A 87 15.03 3.09 11.58
N ASN A 88 14.53 3.88 10.61
CA ASN A 88 14.01 3.35 9.36
C ASN A 88 14.93 3.52 8.14
N LYS A 89 15.93 4.40 8.23
CA LYS A 89 16.86 4.70 7.12
C LYS A 89 17.56 3.47 6.54
N TRP A 90 17.91 2.50 7.38
CA TRP A 90 18.68 1.34 6.93
C TRP A 90 17.86 0.44 5.99
N PHE A 91 16.54 0.33 6.20
CA PHE A 91 15.68 -0.49 5.35
C PHE A 91 15.37 0.22 4.03
N LEU A 92 15.14 1.53 4.06
CA LEU A 92 14.96 2.33 2.84
C LEU A 92 16.17 2.22 1.91
N LYS A 93 17.39 2.28 2.46
CA LYS A 93 18.63 2.03 1.69
C LYS A 93 18.72 0.62 1.08
N SER A 94 17.93 -0.34 1.55
CA SER A 94 17.92 -1.71 1.01
C SER A 94 16.97 -1.91 -0.17
N ILE A 95 16.07 -0.95 -0.43
CA ILE A 95 15.13 -0.94 -1.55
C ILE A 95 15.56 0.13 -2.56
N THR A 96 16.12 -0.30 -3.68
CA THR A 96 16.88 0.60 -4.58
C THR A 96 16.13 0.99 -5.84
N TYR A 97 15.08 0.24 -6.18
CA TYR A 97 14.29 0.46 -7.39
C TYR A 97 13.11 1.40 -7.15
N CYS A 98 12.47 1.35 -5.98
CA CYS A 98 11.37 2.25 -5.68
C CYS A 98 11.88 3.68 -5.46
N GLU A 99 11.14 4.66 -5.98
CA GLU A 99 11.37 6.06 -5.64
C GLU A 99 10.80 6.31 -4.24
N VAL A 100 11.66 6.61 -3.28
CA VAL A 100 11.25 6.91 -1.91
C VAL A 100 11.32 8.42 -1.67
N ARG A 101 10.30 8.97 -1.02
CA ARG A 101 10.32 10.33 -0.48
C ARG A 101 9.95 10.31 1.00
N GLN A 102 10.46 11.28 1.73
CA GLN A 102 10.17 11.50 3.13
C GLN A 102 9.30 12.74 3.34
N THR A 103 8.51 12.71 4.41
CA THR A 103 7.70 13.81 4.92
C THR A 103 7.70 13.76 6.45
N ASP A 104 7.40 14.88 7.11
CA ASP A 104 7.33 14.94 8.57
C ASP A 104 6.12 14.16 9.12
N ALA A 105 5.04 14.10 8.34
CA ALA A 105 3.81 13.41 8.71
C ALA A 105 3.10 12.81 7.48
N VAL A 106 2.60 11.60 7.65
CA VAL A 106 1.71 10.89 6.74
C VAL A 106 0.33 10.80 7.40
N PRO A 107 -0.68 11.50 6.87
CA PRO A 107 -1.99 11.62 7.53
C PRO A 107 -2.77 10.31 7.55
N GLU A 108 -2.50 9.42 6.60
CA GLU A 108 -3.11 8.11 6.50
C GLU A 108 -2.20 7.14 5.74
N ASN A 109 -2.23 5.86 6.12
CA ASN A 109 -1.64 4.81 5.31
C ASN A 109 -2.50 4.58 4.08
N LEU A 110 -1.87 4.46 2.91
CA LEU A 110 -2.58 4.04 1.72
C LEU A 110 -1.70 3.31 0.72
N GLN A 111 -2.35 2.56 -0.15
CA GLN A 111 -1.79 1.95 -1.34
C GLN A 111 -2.74 2.20 -2.51
N LEU A 112 -2.20 2.74 -3.60
CA LEU A 112 -2.91 2.97 -4.86
C LEU A 112 -2.26 2.15 -5.96
N ILE A 113 -3.09 1.42 -6.69
CA ILE A 113 -2.63 0.49 -7.73
C ILE A 113 -3.27 0.90 -9.05
N ASP A 114 -2.43 1.23 -10.04
CA ASP A 114 -2.81 1.57 -11.42
C ASP A 114 -3.96 2.58 -11.53
N THR A 115 -4.09 3.47 -10.54
CA THR A 115 -5.21 4.43 -10.45
C THR A 115 -6.60 3.78 -10.50
N LYS A 116 -6.71 2.51 -10.08
CA LYS A 116 -7.95 1.71 -10.13
C LYS A 116 -8.37 1.15 -8.78
N ILE A 117 -7.40 0.95 -7.88
CA ILE A 117 -7.64 0.32 -6.58
C ILE A 117 -7.01 1.19 -5.51
N TYR A 118 -7.73 1.35 -4.42
CA TYR A 118 -7.32 2.01 -3.20
C TYR A 118 -7.44 1.03 -2.03
N LEU A 119 -6.38 0.95 -1.23
CA LEU A 119 -6.37 0.29 0.06
C LEU A 119 -5.87 1.27 1.12
N GLN A 120 -6.48 1.24 2.30
CA GLN A 120 -5.97 1.89 3.50
C GLN A 120 -5.90 0.84 4.63
N PRO A 121 -4.69 0.30 4.92
CA PRO A 121 -4.50 -0.58 6.07
C PRO A 121 -4.45 0.25 7.36
N VAL A 122 -5.09 -0.27 8.40
CA VAL A 122 -5.04 0.31 9.75
C VAL A 122 -4.33 -0.67 10.66
N ILE A 123 -3.20 -0.24 11.23
CA ILE A 123 -2.39 -1.07 12.14
C ILE A 123 -3.11 -1.20 13.50
N GLU A 124 -3.01 -2.37 14.11
CA GLU A 124 -3.47 -2.62 15.48
C GLU A 124 -2.72 -1.73 16.49
N PRO A 125 -3.34 -1.33 17.62
CA PRO A 125 -2.67 -0.49 18.62
C PRO A 125 -1.37 -1.07 19.19
N ASP A 126 -1.23 -2.40 19.18
CA ASP A 126 -0.03 -3.11 19.63
C ASP A 126 1.06 -3.23 18.55
N GLY A 127 0.78 -2.79 17.32
CA GLY A 127 1.71 -2.82 16.18
C GLY A 127 1.88 -4.19 15.51
N ASN A 128 1.21 -5.23 15.99
CA ASN A 128 1.49 -6.61 15.57
C ASN A 128 0.74 -7.06 14.32
N GLY A 129 -0.19 -6.24 13.80
CA GLY A 129 -1.05 -6.64 12.72
C GLY A 129 -1.80 -5.50 12.05
N ILE A 130 -2.53 -5.84 10.99
CA ILE A 130 -3.50 -4.96 10.36
C ILE A 130 -4.87 -5.31 10.96
N SER A 131 -5.49 -4.34 11.63
CA SER A 131 -6.81 -4.48 12.27
C SER A 131 -7.97 -4.49 11.28
N LYS A 132 -7.82 -3.69 10.22
CA LYS A 132 -8.79 -3.57 9.14
C LYS A 132 -8.15 -2.97 7.89
N ILE A 133 -8.77 -3.26 6.76
CA ILE A 133 -8.46 -2.61 5.49
C ILE A 133 -9.72 -1.93 4.98
N LEU A 134 -9.63 -0.63 4.69
CA LEU A 134 -10.58 0.03 3.81
C LEU A 134 -10.15 -0.25 2.38
N TRP A 135 -10.99 -0.96 1.64
CA TRP A 135 -10.78 -1.30 0.23
C TRP A 135 -11.75 -0.53 -0.64
N SER A 136 -11.29 -0.04 -1.79
CA SER A 136 -12.16 0.50 -2.83
C SER A 136 -11.61 0.32 -4.24
N ASN A 137 -12.51 0.02 -5.18
CA ASN A 137 -12.28 0.19 -6.63
C ASN A 137 -13.26 1.20 -7.25
N SER A 138 -13.82 2.08 -6.42
CA SER A 138 -14.63 3.21 -6.89
C SER A 138 -13.72 4.25 -7.53
N VAL A 139 -14.00 4.57 -8.81
CA VAL A 139 -13.22 5.54 -9.59
C VAL A 139 -13.13 6.89 -8.87
N ASP A 140 -14.22 7.38 -8.29
CA ASP A 140 -14.26 8.69 -7.63
C ASP A 140 -13.33 8.74 -6.41
N LEU A 141 -13.39 7.71 -5.56
CA LEU A 141 -12.56 7.64 -4.36
C LEU A 141 -11.09 7.41 -4.71
N VAL A 142 -10.81 6.54 -5.69
CA VAL A 142 -9.44 6.27 -6.15
C VAL A 142 -8.82 7.54 -6.75
N ASN A 143 -9.56 8.29 -7.57
CA ASN A 143 -9.09 9.57 -8.12
C ASN A 143 -8.86 10.62 -7.02
N GLN A 144 -9.76 10.70 -6.03
CA GLN A 144 -9.57 11.58 -4.89
C GLN A 144 -8.27 11.25 -4.13
N LYS A 145 -8.04 9.97 -3.84
CA LYS A 145 -6.85 9.50 -3.11
C LYS A 145 -5.58 9.65 -3.93
N GLN A 146 -5.63 9.44 -5.24
CA GLN A 146 -4.52 9.72 -6.15
C GLN A 146 -4.15 11.20 -6.14
N ASN A 147 -5.13 12.10 -6.22
CA ASN A 147 -4.89 13.54 -6.12
C ASN A 147 -4.25 13.95 -4.78
N GLN A 148 -4.64 13.30 -3.68
CA GLN A 148 -4.02 13.51 -2.37
C GLN A 148 -2.56 13.03 -2.36
N PHE A 149 -2.30 11.82 -2.86
CA PHE A 149 -0.95 11.28 -3.02
C PHE A 149 -0.07 12.21 -3.85
N ASP A 150 -0.53 12.66 -5.02
CA ASP A 150 0.28 13.48 -5.93
C ASP A 150 0.61 14.87 -5.35
N LYS A 151 -0.27 15.43 -4.54
CA LYS A 151 0.02 16.67 -3.79
C LYS A 151 1.14 16.44 -2.77
N LEU A 152 1.02 15.38 -1.96
CA LEU A 152 2.03 15.04 -0.97
C LEU A 152 3.37 14.67 -1.62
N TRP A 153 3.35 13.91 -2.70
CA TRP A 153 4.53 13.52 -3.47
C TRP A 153 5.34 14.74 -3.93
N LYS A 154 4.66 15.78 -4.42
CA LYS A 154 5.29 17.02 -4.90
C LYS A 154 6.00 17.80 -3.80
N THR A 155 5.48 17.76 -2.56
CA THR A 155 6.05 18.48 -1.42
C THR A 155 7.02 17.64 -0.60
N ALA A 156 6.97 16.31 -0.71
CA ALA A 156 7.86 15.40 -0.01
C ALA A 156 9.29 15.46 -0.56
N THR A 157 10.26 15.26 0.33
CA THR A 157 11.70 15.34 0.01
C THR A 157 12.20 13.99 -0.49
N PRO A 158 12.89 13.90 -1.64
CA PRO A 158 13.50 12.66 -2.10
C PRO A 158 14.45 12.03 -1.07
N THR A 159 14.38 10.71 -0.92
CA THR A 159 15.30 9.91 -0.10
C THR A 159 15.74 8.67 -0.87
N GLN A 160 16.74 7.97 -0.35
CA GLN A 160 17.39 6.82 -0.99
C GLN A 160 16.89 5.49 -0.46
#